data_AF-A0A2E9SNY8-F1
#
_entry.id   AF-A0A2E9SNY8-F1
#
_cell.length_a   1.000
_cell.length_b   1.000
_cell.length_c   1.000
_cell.angle_alpha   90.00
_cell.angle_beta   90.00
_cell.angle_gamma   90.00
#
_symmetry.space_group_name_H-M   'P 1'
#
loop_
_entity.id
_entity.type
_entity.pdbx_description
1 polymer ?
#
loop_
_entity_poly.entity_id
_entity_poly.type
_entity_poly.pdbx_seq_one_letter_code
_entity_poly.pdbx_strand_id
1 'polypeptide(L)'
;MSQSVKRVAIIGGNRIPFCRSNTAYFGVSNQDMLTAAIEGLVQRYQLQGQRLGEVVAGAVMKHSRDFNLTRETVLGTSLDPSTPCFDIQQACGTG
;
A
#
# COMPACT_ATOMS: atom_id res chain seq x y z
N MET A 1 29.29 19.03 11.18
CA MET A 1 28.85 17.80 11.88
C MET A 1 28.81 16.68 10.85
N SER A 2 29.58 15.61 11.05
CA SER A 2 29.48 14.40 10.23
C SER A 2 28.15 13.72 10.55
N GLN A 3 27.16 13.82 9.67
CA GLN A 3 25.87 13.19 9.87
C GLN A 3 26.03 11.71 9.50
N SER A 4 26.12 10.82 10.50
CA SER A 4 26.12 9.38 10.23
C SER A 4 24.77 8.99 9.62
N VAL A 5 24.78 8.58 8.36
CA VAL A 5 23.55 8.12 7.67
C VAL A 5 22.93 6.96 8.45
N LYS A 6 21.65 7.07 8.77
CA LYS A 6 20.91 5.97 9.40
C LYS A 6 20.71 4.87 8.36
N ARG A 7 21.09 3.63 8.70
CA ARG A 7 20.89 2.48 7.82
C ARG A 7 19.39 2.20 7.66
N VAL A 8 18.99 1.88 6.44
CA VAL A 8 17.63 1.47 6.07
C VAL A 8 17.71 0.05 5.49
N ALA A 9 16.74 -0.79 5.81
CA ALA A 9 16.68 -2.17 5.35
C ALA A 9 15.28 -2.50 4.82
N ILE A 10 15.23 -3.34 3.78
CA ILE A 10 13.99 -3.93 3.26
C ILE A 10 13.80 -5.27 3.97
N ILE A 11 12.79 -5.36 4.84
CA ILE A 11 12.51 -6.58 5.62
C ILE A 11 11.75 -7.61 4.77
N GLY A 12 11.02 -7.13 3.76
CA GLY A 12 10.65 -7.92 2.60
C GLY A 12 9.47 -7.30 1.85
N GLY A 13 8.65 -8.13 1.22
CA GLY A 13 7.65 -7.65 0.27
C GLY A 13 6.56 -8.66 -0.08
N ASN A 14 5.47 -8.10 -0.62
CA ASN A 14 4.32 -8.84 -1.13
C ASN A 14 3.74 -8.11 -2.35
N ARG A 15 3.07 -8.85 -3.24
CA ARG A 15 2.35 -8.28 -4.39
C ARG A 15 1.19 -9.18 -4.79
N ILE A 16 0.19 -8.60 -5.45
CA ILE A 16 -0.78 -9.39 -6.21
C ILE A 16 -0.15 -9.93 -7.51
N PRO A 17 -0.71 -11.01 -8.11
CA PRO A 17 -0.36 -11.44 -9.46
C PRO A 17 -0.53 -10.32 -10.49
N PHE A 18 0.25 -10.34 -11.57
CA PHE A 18 0.00 -9.46 -12.72
C PHE A 18 -0.92 -10.17 -13.71
N CYS A 19 -1.94 -9.47 -14.21
CA CYS A 19 -2.81 -9.96 -15.28
C CYS A 19 -2.81 -8.98 -16.46
N ARG A 20 -3.28 -9.45 -17.62
CA ARG A 20 -3.48 -8.56 -18.79
C ARG A 20 -4.65 -7.60 -18.51
N SER A 21 -4.58 -6.40 -19.07
CA SER A 21 -5.68 -5.43 -18.97
C SER A 21 -7.00 -6.05 -19.49
N ASN A 22 -8.11 -5.71 -18.83
CA ASN A 22 -9.45 -6.24 -19.11
C ASN A 22 -9.60 -7.76 -18.98
N THR A 23 -8.85 -8.40 -18.07
CA THR A 23 -8.99 -9.83 -17.78
C THR A 23 -9.31 -10.09 -16.29
N ALA A 24 -8.43 -10.72 -15.53
CA ALA A 24 -8.72 -11.25 -14.19
C ALA A 24 -9.09 -10.19 -13.14
N TYR A 25 -8.68 -8.93 -13.34
CA TYR A 25 -9.05 -7.80 -12.47
C TYR A 25 -10.05 -6.85 -13.12
N PHE A 26 -10.74 -7.27 -14.17
CA PHE A 26 -11.79 -6.45 -14.77
C PHE A 26 -12.90 -6.16 -13.74
N GLY A 27 -13.18 -4.87 -13.52
CA GLY A 27 -14.16 -4.42 -12.53
C GLY A 27 -13.68 -4.40 -11.08
N VAL A 28 -12.45 -4.84 -10.80
CA VAL A 28 -11.84 -4.76 -9.46
C VAL A 28 -11.26 -3.36 -9.25
N SER A 29 -11.51 -2.76 -8.08
CA SER A 29 -11.05 -1.40 -7.80
C SER A 29 -9.56 -1.35 -7.46
N ASN A 30 -8.95 -0.17 -7.59
CA ASN A 30 -7.58 0.07 -7.12
C ASN A 30 -7.46 -0.22 -5.61
N GLN A 31 -8.49 0.13 -4.82
CA GLN A 31 -8.51 -0.12 -3.39
C GLN A 31 -8.47 -1.61 -3.09
N ASP A 32 -9.31 -2.42 -3.73
CA ASP A 32 -9.35 -3.88 -3.51
C ASP A 32 -8.00 -4.53 -3.84
N MET A 33 -7.42 -4.16 -4.98
CA MET A 33 -6.11 -4.66 -5.42
C MET A 33 -4.99 -4.27 -4.44
N LEU A 34 -4.98 -3.01 -3.99
CA LEU A 34 -3.98 -2.52 -3.04
C LEU A 34 -4.18 -3.14 -1.64
N THR A 35 -5.41 -3.28 -1.18
CA THR A 35 -5.76 -3.92 0.10
C THR A 35 -5.28 -5.37 0.11
N ALA A 36 -5.51 -6.12 -0.97
CA ALA A 36 -5.00 -7.49 -1.08
C ALA A 36 -3.45 -7.55 -1.04
N ALA A 37 -2.76 -6.60 -1.66
CA ALA A 37 -1.30 -6.53 -1.62
C ALA A 37 -0.77 -6.25 -0.19
N ILE A 38 -1.38 -5.30 0.53
CA ILE A 38 -0.98 -4.96 1.90
C ILE A 38 -1.38 -6.07 2.88
N GLU A 39 -2.59 -6.62 2.79
CA GLU A 39 -3.05 -7.69 3.68
C GLU A 39 -2.16 -8.94 3.58
N GLY A 40 -1.71 -9.30 2.37
CA GLY A 40 -0.74 -10.39 2.23
C GLY A 40 0.63 -10.08 2.86
N LEU A 41 1.05 -8.81 2.91
CA LEU A 41 2.23 -8.38 3.67
C LEU A 41 1.98 -8.54 5.18
N VAL A 42 0.84 -8.06 5.66
CA VAL A 42 0.42 -8.14 7.06
C VAL A 42 0.42 -9.59 7.54
N GLN A 43 -0.14 -10.51 6.76
CA GLN A 43 -0.16 -11.94 7.05
C GLN A 43 1.23 -12.57 7.07
N ARG A 44 2.05 -12.27 6.06
CA ARG A 44 3.41 -12.82 5.94
C ARG A 44 4.33 -12.41 7.08
N TYR A 45 4.16 -11.18 7.60
CA TYR A 45 5.02 -10.60 8.64
C TYR A 45 4.32 -10.46 10.01
N GLN A 46 3.15 -11.08 10.18
CA GLN A 46 2.37 -11.09 11.43
C GLN A 46 2.11 -9.68 12.01
N LEU A 47 1.69 -8.73 11.16
CA LEU A 47 1.49 -7.33 11.53
C LEU A 47 0.05 -7.01 11.97
N GLN A 48 -0.78 -8.02 12.25
CA GLN A 48 -2.18 -7.81 12.63
C GLN A 48 -2.29 -6.94 13.88
N GLY A 49 -3.15 -5.92 13.82
CA GLY A 49 -3.35 -4.95 14.88
C GLY A 49 -2.12 -4.09 15.20
N GLN A 50 -1.04 -4.18 14.42
CA GLN A 50 0.15 -3.35 14.63
C GLN A 50 -0.07 -1.97 14.05
N ARG A 51 0.30 -0.95 14.85
CA ARG A 51 0.39 0.42 14.39
C ARG A 51 1.76 0.67 13.78
N LEU A 52 1.79 0.83 12.46
CA LEU A 52 3.04 1.15 11.76
C LEU A 52 3.38 2.63 11.90
N GLY A 53 4.64 2.98 11.60
CA GLY A 53 5.09 4.36 11.61
C GLY A 53 4.48 5.20 10.48
N GLU A 54 4.23 4.60 9.31
CA GLU A 54 3.61 5.23 8.13
C GLU A 54 3.25 4.13 7.11
N VAL A 55 2.19 4.33 6.34
CA VAL A 55 1.92 3.59 5.09
C VAL A 55 1.87 4.58 3.94
N VAL A 56 2.74 4.40 2.95
CA VAL A 56 2.79 5.24 1.75
C VAL A 56 2.43 4.38 0.55
N ALA A 57 1.41 4.79 -0.19
CA ALA A 57 1.01 4.11 -1.42
C ALA A 57 0.34 5.12 -2.38
N GLY A 58 -0.06 4.64 -3.56
CA GLY A 58 -0.75 5.46 -4.52
C GLY A 58 -1.04 4.76 -5.83
N ALA A 59 -1.68 5.48 -6.73
CA ALA A 59 -1.98 5.02 -8.08
C ALA A 59 -1.86 6.19 -9.07
N VAL A 60 -1.35 5.90 -10.27
CA VAL A 60 -1.24 6.90 -11.34
C VAL A 60 -2.61 7.27 -11.90
N MET A 61 -3.47 6.28 -12.10
CA MET A 61 -4.85 6.49 -12.52
C MET A 61 -5.75 6.04 -11.38
N LYS A 62 -6.39 7.01 -10.70
CA LYS A 62 -7.41 6.76 -9.68
C LYS A 62 -8.61 7.65 -9.94
N HIS A 63 -9.80 7.19 -9.59
CA HIS A 63 -11.00 8.02 -9.71
C HIS A 63 -10.94 9.13 -8.64
N SER A 64 -11.59 10.26 -8.89
CA SER A 64 -11.69 11.37 -7.90
C SER A 64 -12.34 10.96 -6.57
N ARG A 65 -13.05 9.82 -6.53
CA ARG A 65 -13.67 9.27 -5.32
C ARG A 65 -12.65 8.52 -4.46
N ASP A 66 -11.55 8.08 -5.06
CA ASP A 66 -10.43 7.41 -4.41
C ASP A 66 -9.40 8.45 -3.91
N PHE A 67 -9.88 9.61 -3.44
CA PHE A 67 -9.01 10.73 -3.07
C PHE A 67 -8.11 10.42 -1.87
N ASN A 68 -8.52 9.48 -1.03
CA ASN A 68 -7.79 9.00 0.15
C ASN A 68 -7.50 7.49 0.05
N LEU A 69 -7.02 7.06 -1.12
CA LEU A 69 -6.89 5.65 -1.50
C LEU A 69 -6.14 4.84 -0.43
N THR A 70 -4.98 5.33 0.02
CA THR A 70 -4.14 4.62 1.00
C THR A 70 -4.84 4.50 2.35
N ARG A 71 -5.58 5.53 2.78
CA ARG A 71 -6.33 5.48 4.06
C ARG A 71 -7.42 4.43 4.01
N GLU A 72 -8.24 4.46 2.97
CA GLU A 72 -9.34 3.50 2.80
C GLU A 72 -8.81 2.08 2.61
N THR A 73 -7.66 1.92 1.94
CA THR A 73 -6.97 0.64 1.86
C THR A 73 -6.53 0.15 3.24
N VAL A 74 -5.86 0.96 4.06
CA VAL A 74 -5.40 0.55 5.40
C VAL A 74 -6.58 0.16 6.30
N LEU A 75 -7.67 0.92 6.25
CA LEU A 75 -8.91 0.60 6.98
C LEU A 75 -9.54 -0.73 6.54
N GLY A 76 -9.30 -1.16 5.29
CA GLY A 76 -9.72 -2.46 4.76
C GLY A 76 -8.78 -3.62 5.07
N THR A 77 -7.65 -3.39 5.76
CA THR A 77 -6.69 -4.44 6.16
C THR A 77 -6.83 -4.78 7.64
N SER A 78 -6.06 -5.76 8.10
CA SER A 78 -5.92 -6.11 9.52
C SER A 78 -4.89 -5.28 10.31
N LEU A 79 -4.34 -4.20 9.74
CA LEU A 79 -3.49 -3.25 10.47
C LEU A 79 -4.27 -2.43 11.50
N ASP A 80 -3.57 -1.80 12.44
CA ASP A 80 -4.20 -0.83 13.34
C ASP A 80 -4.75 0.37 12.53
N PRO A 81 -6.04 0.74 12.67
CA PRO A 81 -6.64 1.83 11.91
C PRO A 81 -6.03 3.22 12.22
N SER A 82 -5.33 3.36 13.34
CA SER A 82 -4.58 4.57 13.74
C SER A 82 -3.20 4.69 13.08
N THR A 83 -2.83 3.74 12.21
CA THR A 83 -1.62 3.82 11.38
C THR A 83 -1.70 5.06 10.47
N PRO A 84 -0.75 6.00 10.52
CA PRO A 84 -0.73 7.14 9.61
C PRO A 84 -0.46 6.68 8.17
N CYS A 85 -1.00 7.43 7.21
CA CYS A 85 -0.81 7.14 5.80
C CYS A 85 -0.99 8.39 4.94
N PHE A 86 -0.41 8.39 3.75
CA PHE A 86 -0.67 9.39 2.72
C PHE A 86 -0.57 8.81 1.31
N ASP A 87 -1.27 9.47 0.38
CA ASP A 87 -1.21 9.15 -1.05
C ASP A 87 -0.04 9.87 -1.71
N ILE A 88 0.78 9.13 -2.47
CA ILE A 88 1.81 9.68 -3.35
C ILE A 88 1.45 9.44 -4.82
N GLN A 89 1.88 10.33 -5.71
CA GLN A 89 1.76 10.14 -7.15
C GLN A 89 2.96 10.78 -7.85
N GLN A 90 3.73 9.96 -8.55
CA GLN A 90 4.91 10.40 -9.31
C GLN A 90 4.99 9.68 -10.66
N ALA A 91 3.87 9.66 -11.40
CA ALA A 91 3.72 8.86 -12.62
C ALA A 91 4.22 7.42 -12.39
N CYS A 92 5.05 6.88 -13.29
CA CYS A 92 5.60 5.53 -13.16
C CYS A 92 6.46 5.32 -11.89
N GLY A 93 6.93 6.38 -11.22
CA GLY A 93 7.70 6.32 -9.97
C GLY A 93 6.86 6.43 -8.69
N THR A 94 5.56 6.14 -8.77
CA THR A 94 4.65 6.18 -7.61
C THR A 94 4.96 5.10 -6.57
N GLY A 95 5.42 3.92 -7.01
CA GLY A 95 5.75 2.78 -6.16
C GLY A 95 7.24 2.56 -5.98
#